data_AF-A0A822ARN4-F1
#
_entry.id   AF-A0A822ARN4-F1
#
_cell.length_a   1.000
_cell.length_b   1.000
_cell.length_c   1.000
_cell.angle_alpha   90.00
_cell.angle_beta   90.00
_cell.angle_gamma   90.00
#
_symmetry.space_group_name_H-M   'P 1'
#
loop_
_entity.id
_entity.type
_entity.pdbx_description
1 polymer ?
#
loop_
_entity_poly.entity_id
_entity_poly.type
_entity_poly.pdbx_seq_one_letter_code
_entity_poly.pdbx_strand_id
1 'polypeptide(L)'
;SQDELDQTPDQINAVFGDKPSENKPARSQLIVMVAHNDDPTDTMIVQFPDQPKIGVDRIKDYFKKMQEESIPHSILVVQTGLTPAARDLITELQNKSFSFQVFLESELLINITEHNLVPKHVILTQEEKQELLGRYRLKESQLPRIQYGDPVARYFGLKRGQVVRITRTSETAGRYITYRLVT
;
A
#
# COMPACT_ATOMS: atom_id res chain seq x y z
N SER A 1 -12.04 6.73 9.39
CA SER A 1 -12.78 8.01 9.50
C SER A 1 -11.79 9.15 9.74
N GLN A 2 -12.20 10.42 9.66
CA GLN A 2 -11.30 11.54 10.00
C GLN A 2 -10.87 11.46 11.48
N ASP A 3 -11.77 11.03 12.36
CA ASP A 3 -11.46 10.83 13.78
C ASP A 3 -10.38 9.75 14.03
N GLU A 4 -10.28 8.73 13.17
CA GLU A 4 -9.20 7.73 13.24
C GLU A 4 -7.86 8.32 12.78
N LEU A 5 -7.87 9.25 11.82
CA LEU A 5 -6.66 9.90 11.31
C LEU A 5 -6.09 10.91 12.30
N ASP A 6 -6.95 11.59 13.05
CA ASP A 6 -6.58 12.64 13.99
C ASP A 6 -6.34 12.12 15.42
N GLN A 7 -6.24 10.78 15.60
CA GLN A 7 -5.96 10.20 16.90
C GLN A 7 -4.59 10.64 17.45
N THR A 8 -4.61 11.10 18.69
CA THR A 8 -3.40 11.47 19.42
C THR A 8 -2.68 10.24 19.98
N PRO A 9 -1.36 10.33 20.21
CA PRO A 9 -0.61 9.25 20.86
C PRO A 9 -1.21 8.82 22.20
N ASP A 10 -1.73 9.76 22.99
CA ASP A 10 -2.37 9.47 24.28
C ASP A 10 -3.65 8.64 24.13
N GLN A 11 -4.44 8.91 23.09
CA GLN A 11 -5.65 8.12 22.78
C GLN A 11 -5.29 6.70 22.34
N ILE A 12 -4.27 6.55 21.50
CA ILE A 12 -3.75 5.25 21.07
C ILE A 12 -3.23 4.48 22.29
N ASN A 13 -2.44 5.13 23.13
CA ASN A 13 -1.88 4.55 24.36
C ASN A 13 -2.96 4.17 25.37
N ALA A 14 -4.07 4.91 25.44
CA ALA A 14 -5.20 4.56 26.28
C ALA A 14 -5.92 3.28 25.81
N VAL A 15 -5.97 3.05 24.49
CA VAL A 15 -6.63 1.87 23.90
C VAL A 15 -5.73 0.64 23.93
N PHE A 16 -4.47 0.77 23.49
CA PHE A 16 -3.57 -0.37 23.29
C PHE A 16 -2.56 -0.55 24.43
N GLY A 17 -2.40 0.44 25.30
CA GLY A 17 -1.45 0.46 26.40
C GLY A 17 -0.04 0.87 25.98
N ASP A 18 0.65 1.59 26.87
CA ASP A 18 2.02 2.10 26.66
C ASP A 18 3.02 1.46 27.64
N LYS A 19 2.92 0.14 27.82
CA LYS A 19 3.79 -0.60 28.73
C LYS A 19 4.58 -1.65 27.98
N PRO A 20 5.76 -1.29 27.43
CA PRO A 20 6.64 -2.24 26.76
C PRO A 20 7.03 -3.42 27.65
N SER A 21 7.16 -3.20 28.97
CA SER A 21 7.44 -4.25 29.95
C SER A 21 6.35 -5.31 30.08
N GLU A 22 5.11 -4.99 29.70
CA GLU A 22 3.96 -5.91 29.67
C GLU A 22 3.64 -6.41 28.25
N ASN A 23 4.54 -6.17 27.28
CA ASN A 23 4.31 -6.44 25.86
C ASN A 23 3.06 -5.73 25.30
N LYS A 24 2.84 -4.48 25.74
CA LYS A 24 1.79 -3.58 25.25
C LYS A 24 2.42 -2.39 24.52
N PRO A 25 1.94 -2.02 23.32
CA PRO A 25 0.83 -2.64 22.59
C PRO A 25 1.21 -4.00 21.99
N ALA A 26 0.31 -4.99 22.10
CA ALA A 26 0.52 -6.29 21.47
C ALA A 26 0.23 -6.17 19.97
N ARG A 27 1.15 -6.62 19.10
CA ARG A 27 1.00 -6.40 17.64
C ARG A 27 -0.19 -7.13 17.07
N SER A 28 -0.56 -8.27 17.66
CA SER A 28 -1.81 -8.99 17.39
C SER A 28 -3.09 -8.17 17.63
N GLN A 29 -3.05 -7.11 18.45
CA GLN A 29 -4.19 -6.22 18.70
C GLN A 29 -4.27 -5.06 17.70
N LEU A 30 -3.20 -4.81 16.93
CA LEU A 30 -3.14 -3.74 15.93
C LEU A 30 -3.75 -4.14 14.58
N ILE A 31 -4.49 -5.25 14.52
CA ILE A 31 -5.13 -5.70 13.28
C ILE A 31 -6.25 -4.74 12.92
N VAL A 32 -6.19 -4.21 11.70
CA VAL A 32 -7.21 -3.29 11.17
C VAL A 32 -7.87 -3.94 9.97
N MET A 33 -9.20 -3.91 9.92
CA MET A 33 -9.97 -4.28 8.74
C MET A 33 -10.66 -3.03 8.21
N VAL A 34 -10.49 -2.77 6.92
CA VAL A 34 -11.09 -1.63 6.22
C VAL A 34 -11.84 -2.10 4.99
N ALA A 35 -12.92 -1.42 4.67
CA ALA A 35 -13.67 -1.63 3.42
C ALA A 35 -13.49 -0.40 2.53
N HIS A 36 -13.51 -0.60 1.22
CA HIS A 36 -13.48 0.49 0.26
C HIS A 36 -14.75 1.36 0.38
N ASN A 37 -14.62 2.67 0.20
CA ASN A 37 -15.74 3.60 0.35
C ASN A 37 -16.82 3.38 -0.71
N ASP A 38 -16.42 3.05 -1.94
CA ASP A 38 -17.35 2.88 -3.07
C ASP A 38 -17.83 1.43 -3.25
N ASP A 39 -17.08 0.45 -2.73
CA ASP A 39 -17.39 -0.98 -2.89
C ASP A 39 -17.17 -1.73 -1.55
N PRO A 40 -18.25 -2.01 -0.80
CA PRO A 40 -18.14 -2.73 0.47
C PRO A 40 -17.62 -4.17 0.36
N THR A 41 -17.59 -4.76 -0.84
CA THR A 41 -17.03 -6.11 -1.07
C THR A 41 -15.51 -6.08 -1.23
N ASP A 42 -14.98 -4.92 -1.61
CA ASP A 42 -13.54 -4.66 -1.67
C ASP A 42 -13.03 -4.35 -0.25
N THR A 43 -12.63 -5.40 0.45
CA THR A 43 -12.12 -5.31 1.82
C THR A 43 -10.62 -5.58 1.88
N MET A 44 -9.99 -4.97 2.88
CA MET A 44 -8.56 -5.09 3.12
C MET A 44 -8.29 -5.30 4.60
N ILE A 45 -7.36 -6.21 4.90
CA ILE A 45 -6.88 -6.47 6.26
C ILE A 45 -5.42 -6.01 6.40
N VAL A 46 -5.12 -5.27 7.46
CA VAL A 46 -3.77 -4.85 7.84
C VAL A 46 -3.35 -5.63 9.08
N GLN A 47 -2.21 -6.32 9.00
CA GLN A 47 -1.74 -7.22 10.02
C GLN A 47 -0.31 -6.89 10.45
N PHE A 48 -0.06 -6.95 11.76
CA PHE A 48 1.23 -6.69 12.38
C PHE A 48 1.71 -7.97 13.08
N PRO A 49 2.54 -8.80 12.43
CA PRO A 49 3.05 -10.01 13.06
C PRO A 49 3.95 -9.70 14.26
N ASP A 50 3.87 -10.56 15.28
CA ASP A 50 4.76 -10.49 16.46
C ASP A 50 6.19 -10.92 16.15
N GLN A 51 6.37 -11.83 15.18
CA GLN A 51 7.69 -12.37 14.83
C GLN A 51 8.46 -11.39 13.94
N PRO A 52 9.76 -11.14 14.21
CA PRO A 52 10.55 -10.20 13.42
C PRO A 52 10.75 -10.64 11.97
N LYS A 53 10.85 -11.97 11.77
CA LYS A 53 10.99 -12.60 10.46
C LYS A 53 9.87 -13.61 10.25
N ILE A 54 9.18 -13.48 9.12
CA ILE A 54 8.00 -14.30 8.82
C ILE A 54 8.37 -15.47 7.91
N GLY A 55 8.01 -16.67 8.36
CA GLY A 55 8.18 -17.93 7.62
C GLY A 55 6.94 -18.32 6.80
N VAL A 56 7.08 -19.42 6.06
CA VAL A 56 6.06 -19.93 5.13
C VAL A 56 4.77 -20.31 5.86
N ASP A 57 4.87 -20.94 7.04
CA ASP A 57 3.70 -21.43 7.78
C ASP A 57 2.76 -20.28 8.18
N ARG A 58 3.33 -19.15 8.63
CA ARG A 58 2.56 -17.95 8.96
C ARG A 58 1.84 -17.36 7.75
N ILE A 59 2.50 -17.31 6.59
CA ILE A 59 1.86 -16.84 5.36
C ILE A 59 0.68 -17.75 4.97
N LYS A 60 0.81 -19.07 5.14
CA LYS A 60 -0.31 -20.00 4.92
C LYS A 60 -1.46 -19.77 5.89
N ASP A 61 -1.17 -19.54 7.17
CA ASP A 61 -2.18 -19.21 8.18
C ASP A 61 -2.94 -17.94 7.79
N TYR A 62 -2.22 -16.88 7.39
CA TYR A 62 -2.84 -15.63 6.94
C TYR A 62 -3.67 -15.81 5.69
N PHE A 63 -3.18 -16.56 4.72
CA PHE A 63 -3.91 -16.87 3.49
C PHE A 63 -5.20 -17.64 3.79
N LYS A 64 -5.15 -18.65 4.67
CA LYS A 64 -6.33 -19.40 5.08
C LYS A 64 -7.37 -18.49 5.74
N LYS A 65 -6.94 -17.60 6.64
CA LYS A 65 -7.83 -16.61 7.27
C LYS A 65 -8.47 -15.69 6.23
N MET A 66 -7.70 -15.20 5.26
CA MET A 66 -8.23 -14.37 4.17
C MET A 66 -9.27 -15.10 3.33
N GLN A 67 -9.07 -16.40 3.07
CA GLN A 67 -10.04 -17.22 2.35
C GLN A 67 -11.32 -17.44 3.15
N GLU A 68 -11.21 -17.72 4.44
CA GLU A 68 -12.35 -17.93 5.35
C GLU A 68 -13.20 -16.66 5.49
N GLU A 69 -12.55 -15.50 5.60
CA GLU A 69 -13.21 -14.20 5.74
C GLU A 69 -13.53 -13.53 4.38
N SER A 70 -13.18 -14.17 3.27
CA SER A 70 -13.37 -13.67 1.89
C SER A 70 -12.76 -12.27 1.65
N ILE A 71 -11.55 -12.04 2.18
CA ILE A 71 -10.86 -10.75 2.09
C ILE A 71 -9.90 -10.76 0.89
N PRO A 72 -10.10 -9.91 -0.14
CA PRO A 72 -9.27 -9.91 -1.34
C PRO A 72 -7.87 -9.29 -1.13
N HIS A 73 -7.74 -8.34 -0.20
CA HIS A 73 -6.50 -7.57 0.01
C HIS A 73 -5.91 -7.76 1.42
N SER A 74 -4.60 -7.96 1.51
CA SER A 74 -3.89 -8.02 2.79
C SER A 74 -2.59 -7.22 2.74
N ILE A 75 -2.39 -6.41 3.79
CA ILE A 75 -1.17 -5.67 4.06
C ILE A 75 -0.50 -6.28 5.29
N LEU A 76 0.75 -6.69 5.12
CA LEU A 76 1.58 -7.24 6.18
C LEU A 76 2.68 -6.24 6.56
N VAL A 77 2.67 -5.78 7.80
CA VAL A 77 3.68 -4.85 8.34
C VAL A 77 4.70 -5.62 9.18
N VAL A 78 5.85 -5.92 8.60
CA VAL A 78 6.90 -6.77 9.20
C VAL A 78 8.04 -5.94 9.79
N GLN A 79 8.70 -6.44 10.83
CA GLN A 79 9.80 -5.72 11.49
C GLN A 79 11.10 -5.81 10.67
N THR A 80 11.51 -7.03 10.28
CA THR A 80 12.77 -7.26 9.56
C THR A 80 12.53 -7.74 8.13
N GLY A 81 11.52 -8.58 7.92
CA GLY A 81 11.20 -9.09 6.58
C GLY A 81 10.64 -10.50 6.54
N LEU A 82 10.59 -11.04 5.34
CA LEU A 82 10.15 -12.40 5.03
C LEU A 82 11.35 -13.33 4.74
N THR A 83 11.18 -14.63 4.95
CA THR A 83 12.11 -15.62 4.38
C THR A 83 11.96 -15.68 2.84
N PRO A 84 13.01 -16.06 2.08
CA PRO A 84 12.89 -16.20 0.62
C PRO A 84 11.72 -17.09 0.19
N ALA A 85 11.56 -18.26 0.82
CA ALA A 85 10.44 -19.16 0.56
C ALA A 85 9.05 -18.53 0.84
N ALA A 86 8.95 -17.65 1.85
CA ALA A 86 7.71 -16.93 2.12
C ALA A 86 7.42 -15.86 1.05
N ARG A 87 8.45 -15.20 0.51
CA ARG A 87 8.30 -14.25 -0.61
C ARG A 87 7.84 -14.95 -1.89
N ASP A 88 8.40 -16.11 -2.18
CA ASP A 88 8.01 -16.91 -3.35
C ASP A 88 6.54 -17.35 -3.23
N LEU A 89 6.13 -17.82 -2.04
CA LEU A 89 4.75 -18.16 -1.76
C LEU A 89 3.81 -16.97 -1.96
N ILE A 90 4.15 -15.78 -1.46
CA ILE A 90 3.34 -14.57 -1.66
C ILE A 90 3.18 -14.27 -3.15
N THR A 91 4.26 -14.39 -3.93
CA THR A 91 4.22 -14.16 -5.38
C THR A 91 3.31 -15.17 -6.08
N GLU A 92 3.32 -16.44 -5.63
CA GLU A 92 2.41 -17.46 -6.14
C GLU A 92 0.95 -17.15 -5.80
N LEU A 93 0.67 -16.75 -4.55
CA LEU A 93 -0.67 -16.41 -4.08
C LEU A 93 -1.23 -15.18 -4.78
N GLN A 94 -0.37 -14.20 -5.11
CA GLN A 94 -0.75 -13.02 -5.88
C GLN A 94 -1.32 -13.36 -7.26
N ASN A 95 -0.91 -14.48 -7.86
CA ASN A 95 -1.44 -14.94 -9.15
C ASN A 95 -2.82 -15.60 -9.03
N LYS A 96 -3.28 -15.92 -7.82
CA LYS A 96 -4.55 -16.63 -7.55
C LYS A 96 -5.67 -15.70 -7.06
N SER A 97 -5.66 -14.45 -7.53
CA SER A 97 -6.69 -13.43 -7.25
C SER A 97 -6.68 -12.78 -5.85
N PHE A 98 -5.65 -13.02 -5.03
CA PHE A 98 -5.46 -12.30 -3.76
C PHE A 98 -4.34 -11.28 -3.90
N SER A 99 -4.46 -10.12 -3.24
CA SER A 99 -3.39 -9.14 -3.21
C SER A 99 -2.71 -9.15 -1.86
N PHE A 100 -1.41 -9.43 -1.86
CA PHE A 100 -0.56 -9.29 -0.69
C PHE A 100 0.39 -8.13 -0.88
N GLN A 101 0.44 -7.22 0.08
CA GLN A 101 1.45 -6.17 0.15
C GLN A 101 2.23 -6.33 1.43
N VAL A 102 3.53 -6.12 1.36
CA VAL A 102 4.43 -6.28 2.49
C VAL A 102 5.13 -4.94 2.67
N PHE A 103 5.11 -4.40 3.87
CA PHE A 103 5.82 -3.19 4.26
C PHE A 103 6.72 -3.48 5.43
N LEU A 104 7.89 -2.84 5.45
CA LEU A 104 8.68 -2.80 6.67
C LEU A 104 8.06 -1.75 7.60
N GLU A 105 8.03 -2.04 8.90
CA GLU A 105 7.60 -1.06 9.90
C GLU A 105 8.39 0.25 9.78
N SER A 106 9.70 0.15 9.52
CA SER A 106 10.56 1.31 9.30
C SER A 106 10.18 2.16 8.08
N GLU A 107 9.52 1.59 7.07
CA GLU A 107 9.02 2.32 5.89
C GLU A 107 7.77 3.16 6.23
N LEU A 108 7.03 2.79 7.28
CA LEU A 108 5.77 3.42 7.65
C LEU A 108 5.90 4.43 8.80
N LEU A 109 7.08 4.56 9.40
CA LEU A 109 7.35 5.54 10.47
C LEU A 109 7.21 7.00 10.00
N ILE A 110 7.40 7.25 8.71
CA ILE A 110 7.31 8.59 8.11
C ILE A 110 6.45 8.47 6.85
N ASN A 111 5.40 9.30 6.77
CA ASN A 111 4.60 9.39 5.56
C ASN A 111 5.39 10.09 4.44
N ILE A 112 5.93 9.32 3.51
CA ILE A 112 6.71 9.84 2.38
C ILE A 112 5.89 10.79 1.49
N THR A 113 4.56 10.67 1.45
CA THR A 113 3.71 11.48 0.56
C THR A 113 3.51 12.91 1.05
N GLU A 114 3.78 13.18 2.32
CA GLU A 114 3.74 14.52 2.91
C GLU A 114 5.04 15.28 2.75
N HIS A 115 6.09 14.61 2.28
CA HIS A 115 7.39 15.23 2.08
C HIS A 115 7.34 16.26 0.95
N ASN A 116 7.89 17.46 1.17
CA ASN A 116 7.86 18.57 0.21
C ASN A 116 8.42 18.25 -1.19
N LEU A 117 9.37 17.31 -1.29
CA LEU A 117 9.95 16.87 -2.57
C LEU A 117 9.08 15.84 -3.31
N VAL A 118 8.05 15.28 -2.68
CA VAL A 118 7.16 14.29 -3.29
C VAL A 118 5.94 15.02 -3.86
N PRO A 119 5.81 15.10 -5.20
CA PRO A 119 4.66 15.75 -5.82
C PRO A 119 3.38 14.94 -5.63
N LYS A 120 2.22 15.54 -5.94
CA LYS A 120 0.93 14.84 -5.87
C LYS A 120 0.82 13.83 -7.01
N HIS A 121 0.55 12.57 -6.66
CA HIS A 121 0.32 11.47 -7.59
C HIS A 121 -1.16 11.10 -7.58
N VAL A 122 -1.77 10.99 -8.76
CA VAL A 122 -3.17 10.59 -8.94
C VAL A 122 -3.23 9.49 -9.98
N ILE A 123 -3.84 8.36 -9.63
CA ILE A 123 -4.04 7.24 -10.54
C ILE A 123 -5.10 7.65 -11.56
N LEU A 124 -4.84 7.42 -12.85
CA LEU A 124 -5.83 7.63 -13.88
C LEU A 124 -6.73 6.40 -14.02
N THR A 125 -8.01 6.65 -14.26
CA THR A 125 -8.98 5.66 -14.72
C THR A 125 -8.61 5.17 -16.13
N GLN A 126 -9.21 4.05 -16.54
CA GLN A 126 -8.95 3.49 -17.87
C GLN A 126 -9.43 4.45 -18.96
N GLU A 127 -10.56 5.13 -18.73
CA GLU A 127 -11.14 6.14 -19.62
C GLU A 127 -10.20 7.34 -19.77
N GLU A 128 -9.73 7.90 -18.65
CA GLU A 128 -8.77 9.02 -18.65
C GLU A 128 -7.45 8.65 -19.33
N LYS A 129 -6.98 7.41 -19.13
CA LYS A 129 -5.79 6.88 -19.82
C LYS A 129 -6.00 6.86 -21.33
N GLN A 130 -7.14 6.37 -21.82
CA GLN A 130 -7.44 6.34 -23.25
C GLN A 130 -7.56 7.75 -23.83
N GLU A 131 -8.21 8.66 -23.11
CA GLU A 131 -8.31 10.07 -23.51
C GLU A 131 -6.93 10.73 -23.62
N LEU A 132 -6.05 10.49 -22.65
CA LEU A 132 -4.68 10.99 -22.65
C LEU A 132 -3.91 10.51 -23.89
N LEU A 133 -3.93 9.21 -24.15
CA LEU A 133 -3.23 8.61 -25.29
C LEU A 133 -3.79 9.12 -26.63
N GLY A 134 -5.11 9.25 -26.73
CA GLY A 134 -5.79 9.78 -27.92
C GLY A 134 -5.47 11.26 -28.17
N ARG A 135 -5.54 12.10 -27.12
CA ARG A 135 -5.29 13.54 -27.21
C ARG A 135 -3.88 13.86 -27.71
N TYR A 136 -2.88 13.13 -27.21
CA TYR A 136 -1.48 13.34 -27.59
C TYR A 136 -1.00 12.40 -28.72
N ARG A 137 -1.87 11.52 -29.23
CA ARG A 137 -1.54 10.49 -30.24
C ARG A 137 -0.32 9.66 -29.84
N LEU A 138 -0.25 9.29 -28.56
CA LEU A 138 0.85 8.52 -27.97
C LEU A 138 0.50 7.03 -27.85
N LYS A 139 1.52 6.18 -27.94
CA LYS A 139 1.47 4.79 -27.49
C LYS A 139 1.89 4.72 -26.02
N GLU A 140 1.37 3.74 -25.29
CA GLU A 140 1.74 3.52 -23.88
C GLU A 140 3.26 3.39 -23.68
N SER A 141 3.95 2.75 -24.63
CA SER A 141 5.40 2.57 -24.59
C SER A 141 6.21 3.86 -24.65
N GLN A 142 5.61 4.98 -25.08
CA GLN A 142 6.24 6.29 -25.17
C GLN A 142 6.11 7.10 -23.88
N LEU A 143 5.28 6.66 -22.94
CA LEU A 143 5.18 7.32 -21.64
C LEU A 143 6.45 7.04 -20.80
N PRO A 144 6.97 8.06 -20.09
CA PRO A 144 7.98 7.84 -19.08
C PRO A 144 7.54 6.79 -18.07
N ARG A 145 8.47 6.00 -17.53
CA ARG A 145 8.14 4.88 -16.65
C ARG A 145 8.35 5.21 -15.19
N ILE A 146 7.55 4.60 -14.33
CA ILE A 146 7.79 4.49 -12.89
C ILE A 146 7.88 3.01 -12.55
N GLN A 147 8.87 2.65 -11.73
CA GLN A 147 9.05 1.25 -11.33
C GLN A 147 7.93 0.85 -10.38
N TYR A 148 7.42 -0.37 -10.53
CA TYR A 148 6.48 -0.98 -9.58
C TYR A 148 7.04 -1.00 -8.15
N GLY A 149 8.37 -1.12 -8.01
CA GLY A 149 9.07 -1.07 -6.72
C GLY A 149 9.32 0.33 -6.16
N ASP A 150 8.91 1.40 -6.84
CA ASP A 150 9.04 2.76 -6.33
C ASP A 150 8.26 2.93 -5.01
N PRO A 151 8.79 3.65 -3.99
CA PRO A 151 8.11 3.83 -2.72
C PRO A 151 6.70 4.43 -2.86
N VAL A 152 6.52 5.39 -3.76
CA VAL A 152 5.21 6.00 -4.02
C VAL A 152 4.30 5.03 -4.76
N ALA A 153 4.85 4.24 -5.67
CA ALA A 153 4.09 3.20 -6.36
C ALA A 153 3.58 2.12 -5.39
N ARG A 154 4.42 1.71 -4.43
CA ARG A 154 4.02 0.79 -3.36
C ARG A 154 2.98 1.41 -2.43
N TYR A 155 3.16 2.67 -2.02
CA TYR A 155 2.21 3.38 -1.16
C TYR A 155 0.79 3.43 -1.74
N PHE A 156 0.66 3.71 -3.04
CA PHE A 156 -0.64 3.74 -3.73
C PHE A 156 -1.10 2.37 -4.26
N GLY A 157 -0.37 1.29 -4.00
CA GLY A 157 -0.73 -0.05 -4.49
C GLY A 157 -0.81 -0.15 -6.03
N LEU A 158 0.03 0.61 -6.75
CA LEU A 158 -0.06 0.73 -8.20
C LEU A 158 0.20 -0.60 -8.91
N LYS A 159 -0.60 -0.92 -9.92
CA LYS A 159 -0.44 -2.11 -10.76
C LYS A 159 0.25 -1.79 -12.08
N ARG A 160 0.99 -2.76 -12.62
CA ARG A 160 1.62 -2.64 -13.94
C ARG A 160 0.60 -2.29 -15.02
N GLY A 161 0.96 -1.35 -15.90
CA GLY A 161 0.09 -0.85 -16.96
C GLY A 161 -0.82 0.31 -16.55
N GLN A 162 -0.92 0.63 -15.25
CA GLN A 162 -1.60 1.85 -14.81
C GLN A 162 -0.76 3.09 -15.13
N VAL A 163 -1.44 4.22 -15.30
CA VAL A 163 -0.81 5.51 -15.55
C VAL A 163 -1.10 6.44 -14.38
N VAL A 164 -0.06 7.11 -13.89
CA VAL A 164 -0.17 8.08 -12.80
C VAL A 164 0.08 9.47 -13.34
N ARG A 165 -0.84 10.39 -13.01
CA ARG A 165 -0.67 11.82 -13.20
C ARG A 165 0.08 12.41 -12.02
N ILE A 166 1.18 13.09 -12.31
CA ILE A 166 2.05 13.73 -11.33
C ILE A 166 1.94 15.24 -11.52
N THR A 167 1.51 15.94 -10.47
CA THR A 167 1.43 17.41 -10.46
C THR A 167 2.51 17.97 -9.56
N ARG A 168 3.42 18.76 -10.15
CA ARG A 168 4.46 19.49 -9.41
C ARG A 168 4.27 20.99 -9.53
N THR A 169 4.64 21.71 -8.47
CA THR A 169 4.82 23.16 -8.52
C THR A 169 6.03 23.48 -9.40
N SER A 170 5.88 24.44 -10.29
CA SER A 170 6.95 24.89 -11.19
C SER A 170 7.15 26.38 -11.00
N GLU A 171 8.39 26.81 -10.80
CA GLU A 171 8.73 28.22 -10.67
C GLU A 171 8.40 29.01 -11.94
N THR A 172 8.59 28.41 -13.12
CA THR A 172 8.37 29.07 -14.41
C THR A 172 6.92 28.99 -14.91
N ALA A 173 6.22 27.91 -14.60
CA ALA A 173 4.91 27.59 -15.19
C ALA A 173 3.76 27.57 -14.17
N GLY A 174 4.05 27.83 -12.89
CA GLY A 174 3.15 27.66 -11.76
C GLY A 174 2.89 26.18 -11.45
N ARG A 175 2.31 25.42 -12.38
CA ARG A 175 2.04 23.99 -12.27
C ARG A 175 2.53 23.25 -13.51
N TYR A 176 3.24 22.16 -13.29
CA TYR A 176 3.64 21.24 -14.35
C TYR A 176 3.03 19.86 -14.11
N ILE A 177 2.41 19.31 -15.14
CA ILE A 177 1.76 18.00 -15.10
C ILE A 177 2.54 17.03 -15.98
N THR A 178 2.82 15.84 -15.47
CA THR A 178 3.41 14.74 -16.23
C THR A 178 2.72 13.42 -15.93
N TYR A 179 2.90 12.45 -16.82
CA TYR A 179 2.26 11.15 -16.75
C TYR A 179 3.32 10.07 -16.79
N ARG A 180 3.21 9.08 -15.90
CA ARG A 180 4.13 7.94 -15.88
C ARG A 180 3.39 6.61 -15.93
N LEU A 181 3.88 5.68 -16.75
CA LEU A 181 3.40 4.31 -16.86
C LEU A 181 4.11 3.43 -15.82
N VAL A 182 3.34 2.63 -15.08
CA VAL A 182 3.88 1.70 -14.07
C VAL A 182 4.40 0.44 -14.76
N THR A 183 5.65 0.08 -14.50
CA THR A 183 6.34 -1.11 -15.06
C THR A 183 7.02 -1.96 -14.01
#